data_AF-A0A2G9PRM4-F1
#
_entry.id   AF-A0A2G9PRM4-F1
#
_cell.length_a   1.000
_cell.length_b   1.000
_cell.length_c   1.000
_cell.angle_alpha   90.00
_cell.angle_beta   90.00
_cell.angle_gamma   90.00
#
_symmetry.space_group_name_H-M   'P 1'
#
loop_
_entity.id
_entity.type
_entity.pdbx_description
1 polymer ?
#
loop_
_entity_poly.entity_id
_entity_poly.type
_entity_poly.pdbx_seq_one_letter_code
_entity_poly.pdbx_strand_id
1 'polypeptide(L)' 'MGDEGDHEVLPLDIPEGQTPLARLERVLSSMPVAERKRVIVFIGEEPFNWEMAHNEIKNGTPLGQKIAEKLERLKLI' A
#
# COMPACT_ATOMS: atom_id res chain seq x y z
N MET A 1 8.56 34.75 13.10
CA MET A 1 9.41 35.30 12.02
C MET A 1 10.31 34.17 11.58
N GLY A 2 10.08 33.63 10.36
CA GLY A 2 10.82 32.51 9.72
C GLY A 2 10.66 31.18 10.46
N ASP A 3 9.95 30.16 9.98
CA ASP A 3 10.12 29.43 8.72
C ASP A 3 11.54 28.90 8.57
N GLU A 4 11.70 27.60 8.82
CA GLU A 4 12.57 26.71 8.07
C GLU A 4 12.05 25.30 8.35
N GLY A 5 11.11 24.86 7.50
CA GLY A 5 10.70 23.47 7.44
C GLY A 5 11.86 22.64 6.93
N ASP A 6 12.46 21.85 7.83
CA ASP A 6 13.28 20.71 7.48
C ASP A 6 12.43 19.71 6.67
N HIS A 7 12.32 19.95 5.37
CA HIS A 7 11.93 18.93 4.42
C HIS A 7 13.11 17.96 4.27
N GLU A 8 13.34 17.16 5.30
CA GLU A 8 14.06 15.91 5.16
C GLU A 8 13.15 15.01 4.33
N VAL A 9 13.33 15.06 3.00
CA VAL A 9 12.82 14.03 2.11
C VAL A 9 13.62 12.79 2.44
N LEU A 10 13.14 12.04 3.43
CA LEU A 10 13.74 10.80 3.86
C LEU A 10 13.93 9.91 2.63
N PRO A 11 15.16 9.45 2.34
CA PRO A 11 15.36 8.45 1.32
C PRO A 11 14.51 7.24 1.74
N LEU A 12 13.63 6.81 0.84
CA LEU A 12 12.74 5.68 1.07
C LEU A 12 13.52 4.37 0.90
N ASP A 13 14.59 4.24 1.68
CA ASP A 13 15.33 3.01 1.95
C ASP A 13 14.33 2.06 2.63
N ILE A 14 13.78 1.12 1.85
CA ILE A 14 12.97 0.02 2.39
C ILE A 14 13.96 -1.03 2.86
N PRO A 15 14.25 -1.18 4.17
CA PRO A 15 15.04 -2.30 4.64
C PRO A 15 14.38 -3.64 4.25
N GLU A 16 15.20 -4.58 3.78
CA GLU A 16 14.82 -6.00 3.67
C GLU A 16 14.24 -6.45 5.01
N GLY A 17 12.94 -6.77 5.05
CA GLY A 17 12.20 -7.09 6.28
C GLY A 17 10.86 -6.39 6.45
N GLN A 18 10.47 -5.45 5.57
CA GLN A 18 9.13 -4.86 5.62
C GLN A 18 8.06 -5.84 5.09
N THR A 19 7.00 -6.03 5.87
CA THR A 19 5.83 -6.85 5.50
C THR A 19 5.06 -6.20 4.34
N PRO A 20 4.29 -6.98 3.55
CA PRO A 20 3.45 -6.41 2.49
C PRO A 20 2.51 -5.31 2.99
N LEU A 21 2.04 -5.43 4.24
CA LEU A 21 1.21 -4.41 4.89
C LEU A 21 1.94 -3.07 5.03
N ALA A 22 3.18 -3.06 5.52
CA ALA A 22 3.95 -1.83 5.73
C ALA A 22 4.18 -1.09 4.40
N ARG A 23 4.48 -1.82 3.32
CA ARG A 23 4.66 -1.23 1.99
C ARG A 23 3.36 -0.67 1.44
N LEU A 24 2.25 -1.38 1.63
CA LEU A 24 0.91 -0.89 1.26
C LEU A 24 0.55 0.39 2.02
N GLU A 25 0.80 0.45 3.33
CA GLU A 25 0.51 1.62 4.17
C GLU A 25 1.32 2.85 3.75
N ARG A 26 2.56 2.64 3.30
CA ARG A 26 3.39 3.69 2.72
C ARG A 26 2.82 4.22 1.39
N VAL A 27 2.31 3.34 0.52
CA VAL A 27 1.63 3.78 -0.70
C VAL A 27 0.36 4.56 -0.36
N LEU A 28 -0.44 4.06 0.59
CA LEU A 28 -1.67 4.70 1.05
C LEU A 28 -1.43 6.09 1.67
N SER A 29 -0.36 6.25 2.46
CA SER A 29 -0.03 7.52 3.11
C SER A 29 0.34 8.61 2.10
N SER A 30 0.88 8.22 0.94
CA SER A 30 1.21 9.14 -0.16
C SER A 30 0.02 9.51 -1.06
N MET A 31 -1.13 8.85 -0.89
CA MET A 31 -2.25 8.92 -1.84
C MET A 31 -3.47 9.70 -1.28
N PRO A 32 -4.10 10.60 -2.09
CA PRO A 32 -5.35 11.24 -1.73
C PRO A 32 -6.48 10.23 -1.48
N VAL A 33 -7.36 10.51 -0.51
CA VAL A 33 -8.46 9.60 -0.12
C VAL A 33 -9.34 9.19 -1.31
N ALA A 34 -9.60 10.10 -2.25
CA ALA A 34 -10.40 9.81 -3.43
C ALA A 34 -9.77 8.72 -4.33
N GLU A 35 -8.45 8.65 -4.39
CA GLU A 35 -7.74 7.66 -5.21
C GLU A 35 -7.68 6.27 -4.57
N ARG A 36 -7.81 6.18 -3.24
CA ARG A 36 -7.82 4.91 -2.50
C ARG A 36 -8.97 3.98 -2.90
N LYS A 37 -10.05 4.54 -3.45
CA LYS A 37 -11.23 3.81 -3.92
C LYS A 37 -11.08 3.23 -5.33
N ARG A 38 -10.00 3.58 -6.05
CA ARG A 38 -9.75 3.05 -7.40
C ARG A 38 -9.39 1.57 -7.34
N VAL A 39 -9.88 0.81 -8.32
CA VAL A 39 -9.54 -0.60 -8.48
C VAL A 39 -8.06 -0.73 -8.86
N ILE A 40 -7.34 -1.61 -8.18
CA ILE A 40 -5.89 -1.80 -8.33
C ILE A 40 -5.53 -3.21 -8.79
N VAL A 41 -6.36 -4.19 -8.45
CA VAL A 41 -6.12 -5.59 -8.78
C VAL A 41 -7.43 -6.35 -8.85
N PHE A 42 -7.45 -7.40 -9.67
CA PHE A 42 -8.50 -8.41 -9.69
C PHE A 42 -7.98 -9.72 -9.12
N ILE A 43 -8.74 -10.34 -8.22
CA ILE A 43 -8.50 -11.71 -7.74
C ILE A 43 -9.65 -12.57 -8.27
N GLY A 44 -9.36 -13.39 -9.28
CA GLY A 44 -10.42 -13.98 -10.10
C GLY A 44 -11.19 -12.88 -10.84
N GLU A 45 -12.51 -12.84 -10.66
CA GLU A 45 -13.41 -11.84 -11.27
C GLU A 45 -13.72 -10.68 -10.31
N GLU A 46 -13.23 -10.73 -9.07
CA GLU A 46 -13.52 -9.73 -8.05
C GLU A 46 -12.51 -8.57 -8.08
N PRO A 47 -12.96 -7.31 -8.23
CA PRO A 47 -12.11 -6.14 -8.15
C PRO A 47 -11.80 -5.74 -6.71
N PHE A 48 -10.54 -5.37 -6.45
CA PHE A 48 -10.10 -4.84 -5.16
C PHE A 48 -9.49 -3.45 -5.35
N ASN A 49 -9.86 -2.54 -4.45
CA ASN A 49 -9.25 -1.22 -4.32
C ASN A 49 -8.22 -1.21 -3.16
N TRP A 50 -7.57 -0.07 -2.94
CA TRP A 50 -6.54 0.05 -1.90
C TRP A 50 -7.07 -0.16 -0.48
N GLU A 51 -8.28 0.32 -0.16
CA GLU A 51 -8.88 0.16 1.17
C GLU A 51 -9.25 -1.30 1.46
N MET A 52 -9.84 -1.99 0.48
CA MET A 52 -10.18 -3.41 0.58
C MET A 52 -8.91 -4.25 0.71
N ALA A 53 -7.89 -3.98 -0.11
CA ALA A 53 -6.60 -4.65 -0.03
C ALA A 53 -5.95 -4.48 1.35
N HIS A 54 -6.00 -3.27 1.92
CA HIS A 54 -5.46 -3.00 3.25
C HIS A 54 -6.19 -3.79 4.34
N ASN A 55 -7.52 -3.79 4.32
CA ASN A 55 -8.30 -4.55 5.30
C ASN A 55 -8.00 -6.05 5.23
N GLU A 56 -7.96 -6.64 4.03
CA GLU A 56 -7.69 -8.06 3.86
C GLU A 56 -6.27 -8.44 4.31
N ILE A 57 -5.25 -7.65 3.90
CA ILE A 57 -3.85 -7.88 4.26
C ILE A 57 -3.64 -7.69 5.76
N LYS A 58 -4.21 -6.63 6.35
CA LYS A 58 -4.10 -6.32 7.78
C LYS A 58 -4.72 -7.41 8.65
N ASN A 59 -5.83 -7.98 8.21
CA ASN A 59 -6.52 -9.07 8.92
C ASN A 59 -5.90 -10.45 8.66
N GLY A 60 -4.86 -10.54 7.81
CA GLY A 60 -4.15 -11.79 7.54
C GLY A 60 -5.01 -12.87 6.88
N THR A 61 -6.03 -12.48 6.11
CA THR A 61 -6.94 -13.44 5.47
C THR A 61 -6.22 -14.20 4.34
N PRO A 62 -6.70 -15.41 3.96
CA PRO A 62 -6.17 -16.12 2.78
C PRO A 62 -6.29 -15.32 1.49
N LEU A 63 -7.30 -14.44 1.41
CA LEU A 63 -7.48 -13.52 0.29
C LEU A 63 -6.46 -12.37 0.34
N GLY A 64 -6.20 -11.82 1.53
CA GLY A 64 -5.17 -10.81 1.77
C GLY A 64 -3.79 -11.27 1.35
N GLN A 65 -3.43 -12.54 1.63
CA GLN A 65 -2.18 -13.13 1.13
C GLN A 65 -2.10 -13.11 -0.40
N LYS A 66 -3.16 -13.55 -1.09
CA LYS A 66 -3.22 -13.52 -2.57
C LYS A 66 -3.14 -12.10 -3.13
N ILE A 67 -3.77 -11.15 -2.46
CA ILE A 67 -3.72 -9.73 -2.84
C ILE A 67 -2.28 -9.22 -2.69
N ALA A 68 -1.65 -9.44 -1.54
CA ALA A 68 -0.27 -9.03 -1.26
C ALA A 68 0.70 -9.59 -2.31
N GLU A 69 0.69 -10.90 -2.53
CA GLU A 69 1.54 -11.57 -3.54
C GLU A 69 1.35 -10.97 -4.93
N LYS A 70 0.09 -10.67 -5.31
CA LYS A 70 -0.19 -10.09 -6.62
C LYS A 70 0.26 -8.64 -6.73
N LEU A 71 0.08 -7.83 -5.69
CA LEU A 71 0.56 -6.45 -5.65
C LEU A 71 2.09 -6.38 -5.70
N GLU A 72 2.79 -7.25 -4.95
CA GLU A 72 4.25 -7.37 -5.00
C GLU A 72 4.74 -7.80 -6.39
N ARG A 73 4.09 -8.80 -7.00
CA ARG A 73 4.44 -9.25 -8.36
C ARG A 73 4.25 -8.15 -9.40
N LEU A 74 3.25 -7.28 -9.21
CA LEU A 74 3.00 -6.11 -10.05
C LEU A 74 3.87 -4.91 -9.69
N LYS A 75 4.69 -5.00 -8.63
CA LYS A 75 5.53 -3.92 -8.09
C LYS A 75 4.73 -2.66 -7.73
N LEU A 76 3.49 -2.87 -7.26
CA LEU A 76 2.63 -1.79 -6.78
C LEU A 76 2.86 -1.49 -5.29
N ILE A 77 3.43 -2.46 -4.56
CA ILE A 77 3.91 -2.35 -3.17
C ILE A 77 5.25 -3.06 -3.04
#